data_AF-A0A0P0AE05-F1
#
_entry.id   AF-A0A0P0AE05-F1
#
_cell.length_a   1.000
_cell.length_b   1.000
_cell.length_c   1.000
_cell.angle_alpha   90.00
_cell.angle_beta   90.00
_cell.angle_gamma   90.00
#
_symmetry.space_group_name_H-M   'P 1'
#
loop_
_entity.id
_entity.type
_entity.pdbx_description
1 polymer ?
#
loop_
_entity_poly.entity_id
_entity_poly.type
_entity_poly.pdbx_seq_one_letter_code
_entity_poly.pdbx_strand_id
1 'polypeptide(L)'
;MKSNFFLIIGLFSFSALGAENNISNSFNGSGSIGSVTINQQNYMTNEDIAAQERIDAALAYAYRQKSNGTPSKEANEKTLIAGMADEINKASGTMSQKNKLCKSKADVSANILGYDLDFAFRTCDELFIVR
;
A
#
# COMPACT_ATOMS: atom_id res chain seq x y z
N MET A 1 52.89 -32.06 26.65
CA MET A 1 52.43 -32.02 28.05
C MET A 1 51.58 -30.78 28.24
N LYS A 2 50.35 -30.96 28.74
CA LYS A 2 49.42 -30.03 29.41
C LYS A 2 49.46 -28.54 29.01
N SER A 3 48.33 -28.02 28.51
CA SER A 3 47.43 -27.21 29.35
C SER A 3 46.10 -26.97 28.62
N ASN A 4 45.01 -27.44 29.23
CA ASN A 4 43.65 -26.99 28.95
C ASN A 4 43.45 -25.69 29.72
N PHE A 5 43.06 -24.61 29.04
CA PHE A 5 42.48 -23.44 29.69
C PHE A 5 41.17 -23.08 28.98
N PHE A 6 40.06 -23.40 29.65
CA PHE A 6 38.72 -22.93 29.29
C PHE A 6 38.67 -21.41 29.46
N LEU A 7 38.24 -20.70 28.42
CA LEU A 7 37.68 -19.35 28.57
C LEU A 7 36.42 -19.25 27.71
N ILE A 8 35.27 -19.35 28.41
CA ILE A 8 33.96 -18.90 27.97
C ILE A 8 33.96 -17.37 28.08
N ILE A 9 33.21 -16.67 27.20
CA ILE A 9 32.82 -15.23 27.15
C ILE A 9 33.16 -14.68 25.76
N GLY A 10 32.24 -14.21 24.92
CA GLY A 10 30.81 -13.99 25.05
C GLY A 10 30.20 -13.67 23.68
N LEU A 11 28.93 -14.02 23.51
CA LEU A 11 28.09 -13.63 22.38
C LEU A 11 27.95 -12.12 22.33
N PHE A 12 28.49 -11.48 21.28
CA PHE A 12 28.06 -10.13 20.90
C PHE A 12 26.80 -10.24 20.05
N SER A 13 25.66 -10.26 20.72
CA SER A 13 24.37 -9.99 20.11
C SER A 13 24.32 -8.50 19.76
N PHE A 14 24.31 -8.17 18.47
CA PHE A 14 23.86 -6.86 18.01
C PHE A 14 22.34 -6.80 18.19
N SER A 15 21.88 -6.41 19.38
CA SER A 15 20.51 -5.97 19.60
C SER A 15 20.36 -4.61 18.94
N ALA A 16 19.97 -4.58 17.67
CA ALA A 16 19.37 -3.39 17.10
C ALA A 16 18.05 -3.15 17.83
N LEU A 17 18.11 -2.26 18.82
CA LEU A 17 16.96 -1.57 19.40
C LEU A 17 16.18 -0.91 18.27
N GLY A 18 15.02 -1.45 17.96
CA GLY A 18 14.04 -0.88 17.05
C GLY A 18 12.66 -1.08 17.65
N ALA A 19 12.31 -0.15 18.54
CA ALA A 19 11.01 0.06 19.19
C ALA A 19 9.86 -0.83 18.68
N GLU A 20 9.56 -1.87 19.44
CA GLU A 20 8.23 -2.48 19.43
C GLU A 20 7.26 -1.45 20.03
N ASN A 21 6.41 -0.82 19.21
CA ASN A 21 5.24 -0.09 19.72
C ASN A 21 4.22 -1.12 20.22
N ASN A 22 4.53 -1.76 21.34
CA ASN A 22 3.59 -2.58 22.07
C ASN A 22 2.75 -1.65 22.94
N ILE A 23 1.59 -1.22 22.41
CA ILE A 23 0.60 -0.47 23.19
C ILE A 23 0.00 -1.45 24.20
N SER A 24 0.69 -1.59 25.33
CA SER A 24 0.17 -2.26 26.52
C SER A 24 -0.77 -1.29 27.22
N ASN A 25 -2.07 -1.34 26.88
CA ASN A 25 -3.08 -0.58 27.61
C ASN A 25 -3.37 -1.28 28.95
N SER A 26 -2.49 -1.06 29.94
CA SER A 26 -2.78 -1.39 31.34
C SER A 26 -3.75 -0.34 31.88
N PHE A 27 -5.04 -0.65 31.83
CA PHE A 27 -6.09 0.21 32.34
C PHE A 27 -6.21 0.01 33.86
N ASN A 28 -5.47 0.79 34.64
CA ASN A 28 -5.77 0.97 36.06
C ASN A 28 -5.39 2.39 36.51
N GLY A 29 -6.40 3.17 36.89
CA GLY A 29 -6.21 4.49 37.49
C GLY A 29 -6.93 5.61 36.75
N SER A 30 -8.09 5.98 37.29
CA SER A 30 -8.81 7.24 37.12
C SER A 30 -8.00 8.42 36.57
N GLY A 31 -8.13 8.68 35.27
CA GLY A 31 -7.71 9.89 34.61
C GLY A 31 -8.71 10.18 33.48
N SER A 32 -9.50 11.24 33.63
CA SER A 32 -10.42 11.68 32.58
C SER A 32 -9.60 12.21 31.39
N ILE A 33 -9.34 11.34 30.42
CA ILE A 33 -8.97 11.74 29.07
C ILE A 33 -10.31 11.91 28.36
N GLY A 34 -10.65 13.16 28.01
CA GLY A 34 -11.90 13.49 27.35
C GLY A 34 -12.22 12.48 26.24
N SER A 35 -13.47 12.01 26.19
CA SER A 35 -13.89 10.97 25.26
C SER A 35 -13.60 11.42 23.83
N VAL A 36 -12.52 10.94 23.24
CA VAL A 36 -12.34 11.00 21.79
C VAL A 36 -13.25 9.92 21.23
N THR A 37 -14.51 10.27 20.99
CA THR A 37 -15.40 9.44 20.19
C THR A 37 -14.89 9.50 18.76
N ILE A 38 -14.05 8.54 18.37
CA ILE A 38 -13.70 8.33 16.96
C ILE A 38 -14.95 7.73 16.31
N ASN A 39 -15.80 8.58 15.77
CA ASN A 39 -16.88 8.17 14.88
C ASN A 39 -16.24 7.67 13.58
N GLN A 40 -15.80 6.40 13.55
CA GLN A 40 -15.46 5.71 12.30
C GLN A 40 -16.76 5.36 11.58
N GLN A 41 -17.50 6.36 11.12
CA GLN A 41 -18.42 6.14 10.02
C GLN A 41 -17.54 5.97 8.78
N ASN A 42 -17.39 4.73 8.34
CA ASN A 42 -16.72 4.37 7.10
C ASN A 42 -17.61 4.84 5.93
N TYR A 43 -17.70 6.16 5.75
CA TYR A 43 -18.53 6.77 4.73
C TYR A 43 -17.73 6.79 3.44
N MET A 44 -18.06 5.85 2.55
CA MET A 44 -17.55 5.86 1.20
C MET A 44 -18.09 7.12 0.51
N THR A 45 -17.19 8.01 0.10
CA THR A 45 -17.59 9.24 -0.59
C THR A 45 -17.98 8.94 -2.04
N ASN A 46 -18.72 9.84 -2.67
CA ASN A 46 -19.01 9.72 -4.11
C ASN A 46 -17.72 9.71 -4.95
N GLU A 47 -16.64 10.33 -4.46
CA GLU A 47 -15.33 10.34 -5.10
C GLU A 47 -14.67 8.95 -5.01
N ASP A 48 -14.79 8.28 -3.86
CA ASP A 48 -14.30 6.91 -3.68
C ASP A 48 -15.05 5.92 -4.58
N ILE A 49 -16.37 6.07 -4.74
CA ILE A 49 -17.19 5.25 -5.64
C ILE A 49 -16.76 5.49 -7.10
N ALA A 50 -16.66 6.75 -7.52
CA ALA A 50 -16.26 7.09 -8.88
C ALA A 50 -14.81 6.65 -9.20
N ALA A 51 -13.92 6.65 -8.21
CA ALA A 51 -12.58 6.07 -8.34
C ALA A 51 -12.66 4.55 -8.52
N GLN A 52 -13.48 3.87 -7.72
CA GLN A 52 -13.68 2.42 -7.82
C GLN A 52 -14.22 2.01 -9.19
N GLU A 53 -15.21 2.72 -9.72
CA GLU A 53 -15.76 2.43 -11.06
C GLU A 53 -14.68 2.51 -12.15
N ARG A 54 -13.77 3.49 -12.06
CA ARG A 54 -12.63 3.63 -12.99
C ARG A 54 -11.63 2.48 -12.83
N ILE A 55 -11.36 2.07 -11.60
CA ILE A 55 -10.48 0.95 -11.26
C ILE A 55 -11.07 -0.35 -11.83
N ASP A 56 -12.34 -0.64 -11.58
CA ASP A 56 -13.03 -1.83 -12.07
C ASP A 56 -13.04 -1.87 -13.61
N ALA A 57 -13.28 -0.72 -14.26
CA ALA A 57 -13.23 -0.61 -15.70
C ALA A 57 -11.83 -0.93 -16.28
N ALA A 58 -10.77 -0.52 -15.59
CA ALA A 58 -9.38 -0.78 -15.95
C ALA A 58 -8.96 -2.23 -15.66
N LEU A 59 -9.42 -2.83 -14.56
CA LEU A 59 -9.21 -4.25 -14.27
C LEU A 59 -9.87 -5.14 -15.34
N ALA A 60 -11.07 -4.80 -15.78
CA ALA A 60 -11.79 -5.53 -16.83
C ALA A 60 -11.18 -5.34 -18.24
N TYR A 61 -10.25 -4.39 -18.44
CA TYR A 61 -9.73 -4.05 -19.76
C TYR A 61 -8.93 -5.19 -20.40
N ALA A 62 -7.99 -5.79 -19.68
CA ALA A 62 -7.23 -6.94 -20.18
C ALA A 62 -8.13 -8.15 -20.45
N TYR A 63 -9.16 -8.38 -19.62
CA TYR A 63 -10.13 -9.45 -19.84
C TYR A 63 -10.92 -9.27 -21.14
N ARG A 64 -11.40 -8.05 -21.44
CA ARG A 64 -12.10 -7.75 -22.71
C ARG A 64 -11.19 -7.87 -23.92
N GLN A 65 -9.90 -7.52 -23.79
CA GLN A 65 -8.95 -7.77 -24.87
C GLN A 65 -8.67 -9.27 -25.03
N LYS A 66 -8.62 -10.02 -23.93
CA LYS A 66 -8.41 -11.47 -23.96
C LYS A 66 -9.55 -12.21 -24.66
N SER A 67 -10.80 -11.79 -24.45
CA SER A 67 -11.93 -12.38 -25.18
C SER A 67 -11.84 -12.14 -26.69
N ASN A 68 -11.11 -11.10 -27.10
CA ASN A 68 -10.92 -10.70 -28.49
C ASN A 68 -9.54 -11.13 -29.06
N GLY A 69 -8.72 -11.87 -28.29
CA GLY A 69 -7.36 -12.26 -28.70
C GLY A 69 -6.36 -12.28 -27.54
N THR A 70 -5.08 -12.03 -27.81
CA THR A 70 -4.08 -11.85 -26.74
C THR A 70 -4.09 -10.39 -26.28
N PRO A 71 -4.19 -10.09 -24.97
CA PRO A 71 -4.13 -8.72 -24.48
C PRO A 71 -2.82 -8.03 -24.87
N SER A 72 -2.91 -6.75 -25.24
CA SER A 72 -1.70 -5.94 -25.47
C SER A 72 -0.87 -5.80 -24.18
N LYS A 73 0.43 -5.50 -24.35
CA LYS A 73 1.32 -5.18 -23.22
C LYS A 73 0.72 -4.06 -22.35
N GLU A 74 0.25 -2.99 -22.99
CA GLU A 74 -0.41 -1.86 -22.34
C GLU A 74 -1.64 -2.29 -21.53
N ALA A 75 -2.45 -3.23 -22.04
CA ALA A 75 -3.62 -3.72 -21.32
C ALA A 75 -3.24 -4.44 -20.03
N ASN A 76 -2.20 -5.27 -20.07
CA ASN A 76 -1.69 -5.97 -18.90
C ASN A 76 -1.10 -4.99 -17.87
N GLU A 77 -0.34 -3.99 -18.34
CA GLU A 77 0.22 -2.94 -17.48
C GLU A 77 -0.90 -2.12 -16.84
N LYS A 78 -1.94 -1.74 -17.59
CA LYS A 78 -3.09 -1.00 -17.06
C LYS A 78 -3.80 -1.78 -15.95
N THR A 79 -4.02 -3.08 -16.16
CA THR A 79 -4.65 -3.95 -15.16
C THR A 79 -3.77 -4.11 -13.91
N LEU A 80 -2.45 -4.14 -14.05
CA LEU A 80 -1.54 -4.20 -12.91
C LEU A 80 -1.60 -2.93 -12.06
N ILE A 81 -1.56 -1.77 -12.70
CA ILE A 81 -1.70 -0.48 -12.00
C ILE A 81 -3.09 -0.34 -11.38
N ALA A 82 -4.14 -0.80 -12.07
CA ALA A 82 -5.48 -0.81 -11.52
C ALA A 82 -5.62 -1.68 -10.27
N GLY A 83 -4.99 -2.86 -10.23
CA GLY A 83 -4.98 -3.70 -9.02
C GLY A 83 -4.27 -3.03 -7.84
N MET A 84 -3.20 -2.28 -8.11
CA MET A 84 -2.53 -1.47 -7.10
C MET A 84 -3.42 -0.32 -6.60
N ALA A 85 -4.12 0.35 -7.52
CA ALA A 85 -5.06 1.41 -7.20
C ALA A 85 -6.26 0.90 -6.39
N ASP A 86 -6.75 -0.32 -6.64
CA ASP A 86 -7.82 -0.96 -5.86
C ASP A 86 -7.46 -1.06 -4.38
N GLU A 87 -6.25 -1.54 -4.08
CA GLU A 87 -5.74 -1.62 -2.71
C GLU A 87 -5.58 -0.24 -2.06
N ILE A 88 -5.17 0.77 -2.83
CA ILE A 88 -5.06 2.14 -2.33
C ILE A 88 -6.44 2.77 -2.09
N ASN A 89 -7.43 2.46 -2.91
CA ASN A 89 -8.75 3.07 -2.78
C ASN A 89 -9.46 2.64 -1.49
N LYS A 90 -9.14 1.44 -0.98
CA LYS A 90 -9.59 0.91 0.33
C LYS A 90 -8.98 1.67 1.52
N ALA A 91 -7.83 2.33 1.32
CA ALA A 91 -7.19 3.10 2.38
C ALA A 91 -7.89 4.45 2.59
N SER A 92 -7.89 4.92 3.83
CA SER A 92 -8.38 6.27 4.14
C SER A 92 -7.44 7.33 3.58
N GLY A 93 -8.01 8.38 2.98
CA GLY A 93 -7.24 9.50 2.45
C GLY A 93 -7.99 10.22 1.33
N THR A 94 -7.60 11.45 1.06
CA THR A 94 -8.11 12.23 -0.08
C THR A 94 -7.67 11.62 -1.41
N MET A 95 -8.39 11.90 -2.50
CA MET A 95 -8.00 11.48 -3.85
C MET A 95 -6.57 11.90 -4.21
N SER A 96 -6.13 13.09 -3.78
CA SER A 96 -4.75 13.55 -4.00
C SER A 96 -3.72 12.68 -3.27
N GLN A 97 -3.99 12.30 -2.02
CA GLN A 97 -3.11 11.41 -1.26
C GLN A 97 -3.07 10.01 -1.88
N LYS A 98 -4.23 9.48 -2.30
CA LYS A 98 -4.35 8.19 -2.99
C LYS A 98 -3.59 8.19 -4.32
N ASN A 99 -3.71 9.24 -5.12
CA ASN A 99 -2.96 9.41 -6.37
C ASN A 99 -1.45 9.40 -6.12
N LYS A 100 -0.95 10.21 -5.18
CA LYS A 100 0.48 10.25 -4.82
C LYS A 100 0.98 8.89 -4.36
N LEU A 101 0.19 8.16 -3.58
CA LEU A 101 0.52 6.81 -3.13
C LEU A 101 0.56 5.81 -4.29
N CYS A 102 -0.38 5.91 -5.24
CA CYS A 102 -0.39 5.12 -6.47
C CYS A 102 0.89 5.32 -7.27
N LYS A 103 1.27 6.58 -7.53
CA LYS A 103 2.50 6.90 -8.25
C LYS A 103 3.75 6.42 -7.51
N SER A 104 3.82 6.61 -6.20
CA SER A 104 4.95 6.13 -5.40
C SER A 104 5.11 4.61 -5.45
N LYS A 105 4.01 3.85 -5.34
CA LYS A 105 4.06 2.39 -5.46
C LYS A 105 4.36 1.94 -6.90
N ALA A 106 3.87 2.68 -7.89
CA ALA A 106 4.15 2.42 -9.29
C ALA A 106 5.64 2.60 -9.62
N ASP A 107 6.29 3.64 -9.09
CA ASP A 107 7.73 3.87 -9.25
C ASP A 107 8.57 2.71 -8.71
N VAL A 108 8.29 2.28 -7.47
CA VAL A 108 8.97 1.12 -6.87
C VAL A 108 8.72 -0.15 -7.68
N SER A 109 7.49 -0.34 -8.16
CA SER A 109 7.10 -1.56 -8.86
C SER A 109 7.59 -1.60 -10.32
N ALA A 110 7.72 -0.45 -10.99
CA ALA A 110 8.27 -0.34 -12.35
C ALA A 110 9.72 -0.85 -12.40
N ASN A 111 10.51 -0.52 -11.37
CA ASN A 111 11.87 -1.00 -11.23
C ASN A 111 11.99 -2.53 -11.10
N ILE A 112 10.93 -3.20 -10.63
CA ILE A 112 10.90 -4.65 -10.41
C ILE A 112 10.26 -5.38 -11.58
N LEU A 113 9.16 -4.83 -12.12
CA LEU A 113 8.29 -5.48 -13.10
C LEU A 113 8.55 -5.03 -14.54
N GLY A 114 9.32 -3.96 -14.74
CA GLY A 114 9.78 -3.52 -16.06
C GLY A 114 8.71 -2.90 -16.96
N TYR A 115 7.64 -2.35 -16.39
CA TYR A 115 6.62 -1.62 -17.14
C TYR A 115 6.97 -0.13 -17.29
N ASP A 116 6.30 0.54 -18.22
CA ASP A 116 6.51 1.96 -18.51
C ASP A 116 6.00 2.86 -17.37
N LEU A 117 6.90 3.65 -16.78
CA LEU A 117 6.60 4.47 -15.60
C LEU A 117 5.67 5.64 -15.93
N ASP A 118 5.85 6.28 -17.09
CA ASP A 118 5.02 7.39 -17.53
C ASP A 118 3.58 6.94 -17.77
N PHE A 119 3.41 5.77 -18.38
CA PHE A 119 2.12 5.11 -18.54
C PHE A 119 1.47 4.82 -17.18
N ALA A 120 2.23 4.31 -16.22
CA ALA A 120 1.72 4.03 -14.88
C ALA A 120 1.28 5.30 -14.15
N PHE A 121 2.04 6.38 -14.24
CA PHE A 121 1.69 7.66 -13.62
C PHE A 121 0.44 8.28 -14.23
N ARG A 122 0.32 8.28 -15.56
CA ARG A 122 -0.91 8.72 -16.25
C ARG A 122 -2.11 7.86 -15.84
N THR A 123 -1.93 6.54 -15.72
CA THR A 123 -3.00 5.65 -15.27
C THR A 123 -3.42 5.98 -13.84
N CYS A 124 -2.48 6.22 -12.91
CA CYS A 124 -2.83 6.69 -11.56
C CYS A 124 -3.59 8.02 -11.56
N ASP A 125 -3.24 8.96 -12.44
CA ASP A 125 -3.96 10.24 -12.60
C ASP A 125 -5.39 10.05 -13.10
N GLU A 126 -5.59 9.14 -14.06
CA GLU A 126 -6.92 8.77 -14.57
C GLU A 126 -7.78 8.12 -13.47
N LEU A 127 -7.19 7.24 -12.67
CA LEU A 127 -7.91 6.48 -11.63
C LEU A 127 -8.22 7.34 -10.40
N PHE A 128 -7.35 8.29 -10.03
CA PHE A 128 -7.53 9.19 -8.91
C PHE A 128 -7.51 10.66 -9.35
N ILE A 129 -8.45 11.05 -10.20
CA ILE A 129 -8.67 12.44 -10.63
C ILE A 129 -8.80 13.31 -9.38
N VAL A 130 -7.90 14.28 -9.28
CA VAL A 130 -7.91 15.34 -8.28
C VAL A 130 -8.55 16.54 -8.94
N ARG A 131 -9.72 16.99 -8.44
CA ARG A 131 -10.35 18.24 -8.86
C ARG A 131 -9.99 19.37 -7.90
#